data_AF-A0A9D1QUS7-F1
#
_entry.id   AF-A0A9D1QUS7-F1
#
_cell.length_a   1.000
_cell.length_b   1.000
_cell.length_c   1.000
_cell.angle_alpha   90.00
_cell.angle_beta   90.00
_cell.angle_gamma   90.00
#
_symmetry.space_group_name_H-M   'P 1'
#
loop_
_entity.id
_entity.type
_entity.pdbx_description
1 polymer ?
#
loop_
_entity_poly.entity_id
_entity_poly.type
_entity_poly.pdbx_seq_one_letter_code
_entity_poly.pdbx_strand_id
1 'polypeptide(L)' 'MMAKRKIGLTELSDKVGISLANLSILKNNRARAVRFSTLDAICRALDCQPGDLLEYAEDPPEE' A
#
# COMPACT_ATOMS: atom_id res chain seq x y z
N MET A 1 0.64 4.75 -9.54
CA MET A 1 -0.83 4.60 -9.39
C MET A 1 -1.52 5.84 -8.83
N MET A 2 -1.17 6.32 -7.63
CA MET A 2 -1.85 7.47 -7.00
C MET A 2 -1.90 8.74 -7.88
N ALA A 3 -0.79 9.09 -8.56
CA ALA A 3 -0.75 10.23 -9.48
C ALA A 3 -1.71 10.09 -10.68
N LYS A 4 -1.86 8.88 -11.22
CA LYS A 4 -2.83 8.59 -12.31
C LYS A 4 -4.27 8.79 -11.83
N ARG A 5 -4.53 8.59 -10.54
CA ARG A 5 -5.86 8.69 -9.91
C ARG A 5 -6.07 10.02 -9.16
N LYS A 6 -5.11 10.95 -9.26
CA LYS A 6 -5.12 12.27 -8.59
C LYS A 6 -5.44 12.23 -7.09
N ILE A 7 -5.10 11.12 -6.42
CA ILE A 7 -5.37 10.91 -4.99
C ILE A 7 -4.11 11.19 -4.16
N GLY A 8 -4.28 11.98 -3.09
CA GLY A 8 -3.22 12.30 -2.13
C GLY A 8 -3.05 11.21 -1.07
N LEU A 9 -1.91 11.23 -0.36
CA LEU A 9 -1.65 10.27 0.72
C LEU A 9 -2.63 10.44 1.89
N THR A 10 -2.95 11.69 2.26
CA THR A 10 -3.95 12.00 3.30
C THR A 10 -5.33 11.48 2.93
N GLU A 11 -5.77 11.76 1.70
CA GLU A 11 -7.07 11.29 1.22
C GLU A 11 -7.15 9.76 1.18
N LEU A 12 -6.07 9.09 0.76
CA LEU A 12 -6.01 7.62 0.78
C LEU A 12 -6.02 7.07 2.22
N SER A 13 -5.37 7.74 3.16
CA SER A 13 -5.37 7.41 4.59
C SER A 13 -6.80 7.41 5.13
N ASP A 14 -7.57 8.44 4.82
CA ASP A 14 -8.97 8.60 5.25
C ASP A 14 -9.88 7.52 4.63
N LYS A 15 -9.71 7.24 3.33
CA LYS A 15 -10.51 6.21 2.62
C LYS A 15 -10.24 4.78 3.10
N VAL A 16 -8.98 4.48 3.44
CA VAL A 16 -8.55 3.11 3.82
C VAL A 16 -8.68 2.88 5.34
N GLY A 17 -8.84 3.95 6.14
CA GLY A 17 -8.97 3.84 7.59
C GLY A 17 -7.69 3.43 8.30
N ILE A 18 -6.53 3.77 7.72
CA ILE A 18 -5.21 3.56 8.31
C ILE A 18 -4.52 4.90 8.54
N SER A 19 -3.63 4.98 9.52
CA SER A 19 -2.90 6.23 9.78
C SER A 19 -1.97 6.59 8.63
N LEU A 20 -1.75 7.89 8.44
CA LEU A 20 -0.77 8.44 7.49
C LEU A 20 0.61 7.82 7.69
N ALA A 21 1.00 7.57 8.95
CA ALA A 21 2.26 6.92 9.29
C ALA A 21 2.35 5.49 8.73
N ASN A 22 1.32 4.66 8.95
CA ASN A 22 1.29 3.29 8.45
C ASN A 22 1.24 3.25 6.91
N LEU A 23 0.45 4.13 6.30
CA LEU A 23 0.38 4.24 4.84
C LEU A 23 1.71 4.72 4.23
N SER A 24 2.43 5.60 4.93
CA SER A 24 3.79 6.02 4.53
C SER A 24 4.80 4.87 4.62
N ILE A 25 4.71 4.01 5.64
CA ILE A 25 5.56 2.81 5.75
C ILE A 25 5.30 1.86 4.55
N LEU A 26 4.03 1.64 4.21
CA LEU A 26 3.63 0.82 3.05
C LEU A 26 4.15 1.42 1.73
N LYS A 27 3.92 2.71 1.50
CA LYS A 27 4.35 3.42 0.27
C LYS A 27 5.86 3.32 0.02
N ASN A 28 6.66 3.29 1.08
CA ASN A 28 8.11 3.29 1.00
C ASN A 28 8.71 1.88 1.12
N ASN A 29 7.94 0.81 0.92
CA ASN A 29 8.39 -0.58 0.98
C ASN A 29 9.09 -0.96 2.30
N ARG A 30 8.72 -0.32 3.42
CA ARG A 30 9.27 -0.61 4.76
C ARG A 30 8.34 -1.47 5.62
N ALA A 31 7.19 -1.86 5.09
CA ALA A 31 6.25 -2.70 5.80
C ALA A 31 6.75 -4.14 5.84
N ARG A 32 6.72 -4.76 7.03
CA ARG A 32 7.03 -6.19 7.19
C ARG A 32 5.83 -7.09 6.92
N ALA A 33 4.62 -6.55 7.08
CA ALA A 33 3.38 -7.26 6.88
C ALA A 33 2.26 -6.28 6.52
N VAL A 34 1.24 -6.79 5.81
CA VAL A 34 0.00 -6.07 5.53
C VAL A 34 -1.19 -6.99 5.80
N ARG A 35 -2.24 -6.47 6.42
CA ARG A 35 -3.49 -7.23 6.58
C ARG A 35 -4.22 -7.29 5.24
N PHE A 36 -4.86 -8.42 4.93
CA PHE A 36 -5.66 -8.56 3.71
C PHE A 36 -6.76 -7.50 3.61
N SER A 37 -7.41 -7.13 4.72
CA SER A 37 -8.41 -6.06 4.74
C SER A 37 -7.83 -4.69 4.35
N THR A 38 -6.60 -4.40 4.77
CA THR A 38 -5.89 -3.18 4.36
C THR A 38 -5.54 -3.22 2.88
N LEU A 39 -5.07 -4.37 2.39
CA LEU A 39 -4.77 -4.55 0.97
C LEU A 39 -6.03 -4.40 0.10
N ASP A 40 -7.15 -5.02 0.48
CA ASP A 40 -8.45 -4.89 -0.20
C ASP A 40 -8.92 -3.43 -0.23
N ALA A 41 -8.87 -2.72 0.91
CA ALA A 41 -9.27 -1.32 0.99
C ALA A 41 -8.40 -0.42 0.10
N ILE A 42 -7.08 -0.65 0.05
CA ILE A 42 -6.18 0.07 -0.86
C ILE A 42 -6.54 -0.25 -2.31
N CYS A 43 -6.75 -1.51 -2.65
CA CYS A 43 -7.12 -1.93 -4.00
C CYS A 43 -8.43 -1.29 -4.48
N ARG A 44 -9.45 -1.21 -3.62
CA ARG A 44 -10.72 -0.52 -3.91
C ARG A 44 -10.53 0.98 -4.05
N ALA A 45 -9.83 1.61 -3.11
CA ALA A 45 -9.61 3.07 -3.13
C ALA A 45 -8.76 3.52 -4.33
N LEU A 46 -7.84 2.66 -4.75
CA LEU A 46 -6.96 2.87 -5.88
C LEU A 46 -7.42 2.12 -7.13
N ASP A 47 -8.63 1.57 -7.20
CA ASP A 47 -9.13 0.80 -8.36
C ASP A 47 -8.04 -0.04 -9.07
N CYS A 48 -7.38 -0.91 -8.31
CA CYS A 48 -6.26 -1.71 -8.76
C CYS A 48 -6.35 -3.15 -8.25
N GLN A 49 -5.52 -4.03 -8.81
CA GLN A 49 -5.41 -5.41 -8.37
C GLN A 49 -4.27 -5.56 -7.34
N PRO A 50 -4.29 -6.62 -6.50
CA PRO A 50 -3.19 -6.92 -5.59
C PRO A 50 -1.84 -7.06 -6.29
N GLY A 51 -1.82 -7.64 -7.50
CA GLY A 51 -0.60 -7.78 -8.31
C GLY A 51 -0.03 -6.45 -8.82
N ASP A 52 -0.77 -5.35 -8.76
CA ASP A 52 -0.25 -4.01 -9.06
C ASP A 52 0.53 -3.41 -7.86
N LEU A 53 0.41 -4.00 -6.68
CA LEU A 53 0.99 -3.51 -5.41
C LEU A 53 2.03 -4.46 -4.81
N LEU A 54 1.88 -5.76 -5.06
CA LEU A 54 2.73 -6.81 -4.52
C LEU A 54 3.58 -7.40 -5.63
N GLU A 55 4.86 -7.54 -5.35
CA GLU A 55 5.80 -8.32 -6.15
C GLU A 55 6.49 -9.34 -5.24
N TYR A 56 6.81 -10.50 -5.80
CA TYR A 56 7.72 -11.42 -5.13
C TYR A 56 9.14 -10.85 -5.26
N ALA A 57 9.78 -10.61 -4.13
CA ALA A 57 11.19 -10.28 -4.04
C ALA A 57 11.87 -11.40 -3.27
N GLU A 58 12.99 -11.91 -3.80
CA GLU A 58 13.85 -12.80 -3.03
C GLU A 58 14.40 -12.04 -1.82
N ASP A 59 14.49 -12.71 -0.67
CA ASP A 59 15.13 -12.12 0.49
C ASP A 59 16.59 -11.79 0.14
N PRO A 60 17.10 -10.62 0.55
CA PRO A 60 18.52 -10.34 0.42
C PRO A 60 19.29 -11.44 1.16
N PRO A 61 20.42 -11.91 0.61
CA PRO A 61 21.20 -12.97 1.24
C PRO A 61 21.46 -12.62 2.71
N GLU A 62 21.21 -13.57 3.60
CA GLU A 62 21.51 -13.43 5.03
C GLU A 62 23.03 -13.22 5.19
N GLU A 63 23.44 -12.08 5.74
CA GLU A 63 24.83 -11.78 6.17
C GLU A 63 25.09 -12.26 7.60
#